data_AF-A0A7C0UGP8-F1
#
_entry.id   AF-A0A7C0UGP8-F1
#
_cell.length_a   1.000
_cell.length_b   1.000
_cell.length_c   1.000
_cell.angle_alpha   90.00
_cell.angle_beta   90.00
_cell.angle_gamma   90.00
#
_symmetry.space_group_name_H-M   'P 1'
#
loop_
_entity.id
_entity.type
_entity.pdbx_description
1 polymer ?
#
loop_
_entity_poly.entity_id
_entity_poly.type
_entity_poly.pdbx_seq_one_letter_code
_entity_poly.pdbx_strand_id
1 'polypeptide(L)'
;MRRGKSRILIISVVFLVSAVFLYTGPADAGSYLNSAHGDSTYGAKRSATGFPTDYPTGLCAHCHEQHASIGGSEPAPAGGPDKYLLFNTSNVSQTVNVCFNCHTDTGSYQAGGSLLNRCYSFRAGGWTLDTLDDILEAFSFTSPGASHHLDDISTFIDGRWGYTSDSNPCAACHNPHSAQGDPPNAPNSAKSISTRGWPVSRPSLHSRDNDAWGLWGDDLGERMSDYVGGLLYQAPYRYGSTTTFEPDGSTTQDGSNLTDFVSFCTDCHNATNTIYSTTLGGTLELIDWVTTGGESGGDKHGKNYATGGIDIKPPFLPTNYRQYVLSCTDCHEPHGSPNDYLIRREVNGSVLAGTVGSGTKDFGYLCRQCHVDDTNYSGRPNFWEYVHHISPDHPYTPNRCRSCHGSGGNPPPPIRCSLCHYHGSSAANRRTF
;
A
#
# COMPACT_ATOMS: atom_id res chain seq x y z
N MET A 1 -37.53 -63.02 27.81
CA MET A 1 -37.16 -61.63 28.14
C MET A 1 -35.82 -61.26 27.48
N ARG A 2 -35.81 -60.79 26.22
CA ARG A 2 -34.56 -60.33 25.54
C ARG A 2 -34.83 -59.38 24.35
N ARG A 3 -35.89 -58.57 24.42
CA ARG A 3 -36.28 -57.63 23.33
C ARG A 3 -36.10 -56.14 23.67
N GLY A 4 -35.66 -55.79 24.89
CA GLY A 4 -35.60 -54.40 25.35
C GLY A 4 -34.24 -53.70 25.23
N LYS A 5 -33.12 -54.43 25.15
CA LYS A 5 -31.77 -53.81 25.23
C LYS A 5 -31.27 -53.23 23.88
N SER A 6 -31.67 -53.82 22.74
CA SER A 6 -31.21 -53.35 21.43
C SER A 6 -31.89 -52.06 20.95
N ARG A 7 -33.12 -51.77 21.39
CA ARG A 7 -33.83 -50.54 20.98
C ARG A 7 -33.31 -49.28 21.68
N ILE A 8 -32.88 -49.39 22.93
CA ILE A 8 -32.32 -48.27 23.69
C ILE A 8 -30.94 -47.88 23.13
N LEU A 9 -30.11 -48.86 22.73
CA LEU A 9 -28.80 -48.62 22.15
C LEU A 9 -28.88 -47.89 20.78
N ILE A 10 -29.84 -48.26 19.94
CA ILE A 10 -30.04 -47.64 18.61
C ILE A 10 -30.51 -46.20 18.74
N ILE A 11 -31.42 -45.91 19.68
CA ILE A 11 -31.93 -44.54 19.90
C ILE A 11 -30.81 -43.63 20.43
N SER A 12 -29.97 -44.11 21.34
CA SER A 12 -28.83 -43.33 21.86
C SER A 12 -27.78 -43.04 20.79
N VAL A 13 -27.48 -44.00 19.89
CA VAL A 13 -26.53 -43.79 18.79
C VAL A 13 -27.10 -42.82 17.74
N VAL A 14 -28.38 -42.95 17.39
CA VAL A 14 -29.03 -42.01 16.44
C VAL A 14 -29.08 -40.60 17.03
N PHE A 15 -29.38 -40.44 18.32
CA PHE A 15 -29.40 -39.13 18.98
C PHE A 15 -28.00 -38.50 19.08
N LEU A 16 -26.95 -39.29 19.33
CA LEU A 16 -25.56 -38.82 19.33
C LEU A 16 -25.08 -38.44 17.92
N VAL A 17 -25.40 -39.24 16.91
CA VAL A 17 -25.07 -38.94 15.51
C VAL A 17 -25.82 -37.70 15.03
N SER A 18 -27.11 -37.58 15.33
CA SER A 18 -27.89 -36.38 15.02
C SER A 18 -27.41 -35.14 15.79
N ALA A 19 -27.01 -35.27 17.06
CA ALA A 19 -26.46 -34.15 17.84
C ALA A 19 -25.09 -33.70 17.30
N VAL A 20 -24.24 -34.63 16.83
CA VAL A 20 -22.98 -34.30 16.15
C VAL A 20 -23.28 -33.53 14.86
N PHE A 21 -24.19 -34.01 14.01
CA PHE A 21 -24.53 -33.34 12.75
C PHE A 21 -25.36 -32.05 12.90
N LEU A 22 -26.09 -31.85 14.01
CA LEU A 22 -26.85 -30.63 14.29
C LEU A 22 -26.01 -29.52 14.94
N TYR A 23 -24.86 -29.86 15.53
CA TYR A 23 -23.92 -28.89 16.11
C TYR A 23 -22.65 -28.69 15.28
N THR A 24 -22.35 -29.55 14.32
CA THR A 24 -21.34 -29.26 13.28
C THR A 24 -22.04 -28.52 12.15
N GLY A 25 -22.12 -27.18 12.25
CA GLY A 25 -22.28 -26.39 11.04
C GLY A 25 -21.16 -26.76 10.05
N PRO A 26 -21.35 -26.62 8.73
CA PRO A 26 -20.20 -26.60 7.84
C PRO A 26 -19.20 -25.60 8.42
N ALA A 27 -17.91 -25.98 8.47
CA ALA A 27 -16.87 -25.02 8.76
C ALA A 27 -16.95 -23.98 7.65
N ASP A 28 -17.68 -22.90 7.91
CA ASP A 28 -17.84 -21.81 6.97
C ASP A 28 -16.51 -21.09 6.95
N ALA A 29 -15.84 -21.14 5.80
CA ALA A 29 -14.59 -20.42 5.61
C ALA A 29 -14.83 -18.90 5.46
N GLY A 30 -16.09 -18.44 5.53
CA GLY A 30 -16.42 -17.02 5.62
C GLY A 30 -15.89 -16.24 4.42
N SER A 31 -15.27 -15.09 4.69
CA SER A 31 -14.66 -14.23 3.68
C SER A 31 -13.49 -14.87 2.92
N TYR A 32 -12.88 -15.94 3.46
CA TYR A 32 -11.71 -16.61 2.87
C TYR A 32 -11.95 -17.15 1.48
N LEU A 33 -13.12 -17.74 1.21
CA LEU A 33 -13.43 -18.29 -0.13
C LEU A 33 -13.54 -17.20 -1.21
N ASN A 34 -13.70 -15.94 -0.82
CA ASN A 34 -13.74 -14.78 -1.72
C ASN A 34 -12.37 -14.07 -1.83
N SER A 35 -11.36 -14.52 -1.08
CA SER A 35 -10.01 -13.95 -1.09
C SER A 35 -9.16 -14.54 -2.23
N ALA A 36 -8.07 -13.85 -2.59
CA ALA A 36 -7.06 -14.39 -3.49
C ALA A 36 -6.31 -15.60 -2.91
N HIS A 37 -6.42 -15.88 -1.61
CA HIS A 37 -5.80 -17.06 -1.02
C HIS A 37 -6.74 -18.25 -0.96
N GLY A 38 -8.04 -18.05 -0.73
CA GLY A 38 -9.03 -19.12 -0.58
C GLY A 38 -9.77 -19.51 -1.85
N ASP A 39 -9.55 -18.80 -2.96
CA ASP A 39 -10.18 -19.14 -4.25
C ASP A 39 -9.75 -20.56 -4.74
N SER A 40 -10.73 -21.38 -5.10
CA SER A 40 -10.50 -22.78 -5.50
C SER A 40 -9.82 -22.96 -6.87
N THR A 41 -9.73 -21.90 -7.68
CA THR A 41 -9.16 -21.91 -9.03
C THR A 41 -7.73 -21.38 -9.04
N TYR A 42 -7.49 -20.21 -8.43
CA TYR A 42 -6.20 -19.51 -8.48
C TYR A 42 -5.62 -19.16 -7.10
N GLY A 43 -6.23 -19.67 -6.03
CA GLY A 43 -5.81 -19.41 -4.65
C GLY A 43 -4.45 -19.96 -4.26
N ALA A 44 -4.15 -19.90 -2.96
CA ALA A 44 -2.93 -20.44 -2.40
C ALA A 44 -2.84 -21.94 -2.67
N LYS A 45 -1.68 -22.39 -3.14
CA LYS A 45 -1.38 -23.81 -3.30
C LYS A 45 0.09 -24.05 -3.03
N ARG A 46 0.39 -24.49 -1.81
CA ARG A 46 1.73 -24.86 -1.38
C ARG A 46 2.19 -26.11 -2.15
N SER A 47 3.39 -26.04 -2.70
CA SER A 47 4.04 -27.07 -3.53
C SER A 47 5.42 -27.49 -2.99
N ALA A 48 5.67 -27.20 -1.72
CA ALA A 48 6.89 -27.59 -1.02
C ALA A 48 7.07 -29.12 -1.00
N THR A 49 8.32 -29.57 -1.02
CA THR A 49 8.65 -31.01 -0.97
C THR A 49 8.09 -31.64 0.31
N GLY A 50 7.37 -32.75 0.17
CA GLY A 50 6.76 -33.47 1.30
C GLY A 50 5.39 -32.96 1.72
N PHE A 51 4.88 -31.88 1.12
CA PHE A 51 3.52 -31.42 1.35
C PHE A 51 2.51 -32.21 0.47
N PRO A 52 1.31 -32.57 0.98
CA PRO A 52 0.34 -33.36 0.22
C PRO A 52 -0.08 -32.68 -1.09
N THR A 53 0.12 -33.38 -2.21
CA THR A 53 -0.19 -32.86 -3.56
C THR A 53 -1.69 -32.86 -3.88
N ASP A 54 -2.47 -33.63 -3.12
CA ASP A 54 -3.93 -33.79 -3.26
C ASP A 54 -4.72 -32.71 -2.54
N TYR A 55 -4.08 -31.82 -1.77
CA TYR A 55 -4.76 -30.70 -1.15
C TYR A 55 -5.26 -29.72 -2.23
N PRO A 56 -6.57 -29.41 -2.24
CA PRO A 56 -7.15 -28.52 -3.24
C PRO A 56 -6.58 -27.10 -3.10
N THR A 57 -6.50 -26.38 -4.23
CA THR A 57 -6.17 -24.95 -4.23
C THR A 57 -7.14 -24.20 -3.31
N GLY A 58 -6.64 -23.21 -2.58
CA GLY A 58 -7.46 -22.43 -1.66
C GLY A 58 -7.69 -23.09 -0.30
N LEU A 59 -7.20 -24.31 -0.03
CA LEU A 59 -7.33 -24.93 1.28
C LEU A 59 -6.52 -24.19 2.36
N CYS A 60 -7.09 -23.97 3.55
CA CYS A 60 -6.40 -23.31 4.68
C CYS A 60 -5.06 -23.96 5.05
N ALA A 61 -4.91 -25.25 4.74
CA ALA A 61 -3.70 -26.04 4.98
C ALA A 61 -2.45 -25.57 4.20
N HIS A 62 -2.63 -24.72 3.20
CA HIS A 62 -1.52 -24.12 2.46
C HIS A 62 -0.80 -23.06 3.27
N CYS A 63 -1.49 -22.46 4.25
CA CYS A 63 -0.94 -21.47 5.18
C CYS A 63 -0.81 -22.04 6.59
N HIS A 64 -1.70 -22.97 6.97
CA HIS A 64 -1.76 -23.56 8.30
C HIS A 64 -1.39 -25.04 8.31
N GLU A 65 -0.66 -25.50 9.31
CA GLU A 65 -0.49 -26.91 9.61
C GLU A 65 -1.79 -27.44 10.23
N GLN A 66 -2.36 -28.48 9.61
CA GLN A 66 -3.57 -29.11 10.10
C GLN A 66 -3.23 -30.08 11.23
N HIS A 67 -3.30 -29.62 12.48
CA HIS A 67 -3.20 -30.50 13.64
C HIS A 67 -4.59 -31.03 14.03
N ALA A 68 -5.09 -32.01 13.28
CA ALA A 68 -5.96 -33.01 13.89
C ALA A 68 -5.02 -34.12 14.38
N SER A 69 -4.91 -34.29 15.69
CA SER A 69 -4.11 -35.33 16.38
C SER A 69 -3.68 -36.52 15.50
N ILE A 70 -2.38 -36.81 15.40
CA ILE A 70 -1.92 -38.05 14.76
C ILE A 70 -2.05 -39.16 15.81
N GLY A 71 -2.99 -40.08 15.60
CA GLY A 71 -3.21 -41.22 16.51
C GLY A 71 -3.79 -40.84 17.88
N GLY A 72 -4.51 -39.71 18.00
CA GLY A 72 -5.09 -39.23 19.26
C GLY A 72 -4.13 -38.45 20.15
N SER A 73 -2.93 -38.14 19.66
CA SER A 73 -1.93 -37.31 20.34
C SER A 73 -1.50 -36.11 19.49
N GLU A 74 -1.19 -34.99 20.15
CA GLU A 74 -0.54 -33.83 19.52
C GLU A 74 0.92 -34.22 19.18
N PRO A 75 1.36 -34.16 17.91
CA PRO A 75 2.76 -34.38 17.57
C PRO A 75 3.64 -33.25 18.13
N ALA A 76 4.89 -33.54 18.46
CA ALA A 76 5.82 -32.53 18.99
C ALA A 76 6.10 -31.42 17.94
N PRO A 77 6.25 -30.14 18.36
CA PRO A 77 6.18 -29.66 19.74
C PRO A 77 4.75 -29.72 20.32
N ALA A 78 4.63 -30.26 21.54
CA ALA A 78 3.36 -30.39 22.27
C ALA A 78 3.20 -29.21 23.24
N GLY A 79 1.97 -28.69 23.39
CA GLY A 79 1.71 -27.51 24.23
C GLY A 79 0.63 -26.57 23.72
N GLY A 80 -0.05 -26.89 22.62
CA GLY A 80 -1.14 -26.09 22.07
C GLY A 80 -0.79 -25.46 20.71
N PRO A 81 -1.62 -25.69 19.67
CA PRO A 81 -1.38 -25.12 18.34
C PRO A 81 -1.94 -23.71 18.12
N ASP A 82 -2.77 -23.18 19.03
CA ASP A 82 -3.76 -22.12 18.72
C ASP A 82 -3.20 -20.79 18.20
N LYS A 83 -1.97 -20.41 18.53
CA LYS A 83 -1.43 -19.08 18.17
C LYS A 83 -0.58 -19.06 16.90
N TYR A 84 -0.07 -20.21 16.44
CA TYR A 84 0.96 -20.26 15.39
C TYR A 84 0.89 -21.49 14.49
N LEU A 85 -0.30 -22.02 14.18
CA LEU A 85 -0.40 -23.07 13.17
C LEU A 85 0.10 -22.64 11.78
N LEU A 86 0.71 -21.47 11.59
CA LEU A 86 1.40 -21.17 10.33
C LEU A 86 2.46 -22.24 10.06
N PHE A 87 2.62 -22.64 8.80
CA PHE A 87 3.64 -23.62 8.44
C PHE A 87 5.09 -23.14 8.60
N ASN A 88 5.26 -21.84 8.81
CA ASN A 88 6.54 -21.23 9.07
C ASN A 88 6.37 -20.06 10.05
N THR A 89 7.50 -19.55 10.55
CA THR A 89 7.54 -18.42 11.46
C THR A 89 6.86 -17.20 10.83
N SER A 90 6.02 -16.53 11.62
CA SER A 90 5.25 -15.34 11.23
C SER A 90 6.14 -14.28 10.59
N ASN A 91 7.13 -13.76 11.33
CA ASN A 91 8.12 -12.78 10.86
C ASN A 91 9.47 -13.03 11.55
N VAL A 92 10.57 -12.85 10.82
CA VAL A 92 11.95 -12.99 11.35
C VAL A 92 12.79 -11.75 11.06
N SER A 93 12.68 -11.19 9.85
CA SER A 93 13.43 -10.01 9.42
C SER A 93 12.81 -9.41 8.16
N GLN A 94 13.37 -8.28 7.71
CA GLN A 94 13.00 -7.58 6.46
C GLN A 94 12.76 -8.46 5.24
N THR A 95 13.49 -9.58 5.11
CA THR A 95 13.42 -10.47 3.94
C THR A 95 13.00 -11.89 4.29
N VAL A 96 12.59 -12.16 5.53
CA VAL A 96 12.24 -13.51 6.00
C VAL A 96 10.96 -13.46 6.84
N ASN A 97 9.85 -13.88 6.24
CA ASN A 97 8.55 -14.03 6.90
C ASN A 97 7.69 -15.09 6.19
N VAL A 98 6.57 -15.49 6.80
CA VAL A 98 5.70 -16.53 6.23
C VAL A 98 5.20 -16.19 4.82
N CYS A 99 4.82 -14.93 4.56
CA CYS A 99 4.28 -14.46 3.28
C CYS A 99 5.31 -14.63 2.15
N PHE A 100 6.58 -14.32 2.40
CA PHE A 100 7.64 -14.44 1.40
C PHE A 100 7.96 -15.88 0.98
N ASN A 101 7.51 -16.89 1.74
CA ASN A 101 7.62 -18.27 1.27
C ASN A 101 6.79 -18.51 -0.01
N CYS A 102 5.74 -17.73 -0.25
CA CYS A 102 4.93 -17.80 -1.48
C CYS A 102 5.08 -16.55 -2.37
N HIS A 103 5.34 -15.38 -1.78
CA HIS A 103 5.50 -14.11 -2.49
C HIS A 103 6.96 -13.78 -2.81
N THR A 104 7.67 -14.76 -3.35
CA THR A 104 9.04 -14.65 -3.88
C THR A 104 9.09 -15.34 -5.24
N ASP A 105 10.07 -14.98 -6.07
CA ASP A 105 10.26 -15.61 -7.38
C ASP A 105 10.96 -16.96 -7.26
N THR A 106 12.26 -16.91 -7.02
CA THR A 106 13.06 -18.12 -6.87
C THR A 106 12.76 -18.79 -5.54
N GLY A 107 12.40 -20.08 -5.59
CA GLY A 107 12.13 -20.87 -4.39
C GLY A 107 10.73 -20.71 -3.82
N SER A 108 9.81 -20.06 -4.55
CA SER A 108 8.40 -19.95 -4.13
C SER A 108 7.79 -21.31 -3.82
N TYR A 109 7.04 -21.37 -2.74
CA TYR A 109 6.19 -22.50 -2.41
C TYR A 109 4.86 -22.45 -3.16
N GLN A 110 4.50 -21.36 -3.84
CA GLN A 110 3.28 -21.32 -4.64
C GLN A 110 3.40 -22.22 -5.89
N ALA A 111 2.42 -23.10 -6.08
CA ALA A 111 2.35 -23.95 -7.26
C ALA A 111 2.17 -23.11 -8.53
N GLY A 112 2.95 -23.45 -9.57
CA GLY A 112 3.04 -22.63 -10.78
C GLY A 112 4.16 -21.60 -10.76
N GLY A 113 4.88 -21.48 -9.63
CA GLY A 113 6.03 -20.59 -9.47
C GLY A 113 5.64 -19.24 -8.85
N SER A 114 6.50 -18.25 -9.08
CA SER A 114 6.35 -16.88 -8.56
C SER A 114 4.96 -16.28 -8.82
N LEU A 115 4.38 -15.69 -7.77
CA LEU A 115 3.31 -14.72 -7.94
C LEU A 115 3.94 -13.40 -8.36
N LEU A 116 3.93 -13.11 -9.67
CA LEU A 116 4.41 -11.82 -10.16
C LEU A 116 3.64 -10.69 -9.48
N ASN A 117 4.34 -9.83 -8.74
CA ASN A 117 3.73 -8.75 -7.96
C ASN A 117 4.46 -7.44 -8.19
N ARG A 118 4.31 -6.98 -9.44
CA ARG A 118 4.84 -5.71 -9.94
C ARG A 118 4.40 -4.51 -9.09
N CYS A 119 5.17 -3.43 -9.15
CA CYS A 119 4.91 -2.21 -8.39
C CYS A 119 3.61 -1.50 -8.83
N TYR A 120 3.18 -0.48 -8.08
CA TYR A 120 1.98 0.30 -8.38
C TYR A 120 2.11 1.02 -9.73
N SER A 121 3.31 1.51 -10.08
CA SER A 121 3.59 2.09 -11.41
C SER A 121 3.24 1.11 -12.56
N PHE A 122 3.46 -0.19 -12.38
CA PHE A 122 3.04 -1.19 -13.36
C PHE A 122 1.54 -1.48 -13.26
N ARG A 123 1.07 -1.85 -12.07
CA ARG A 123 -0.29 -2.38 -11.88
C ARG A 123 -1.36 -1.33 -12.14
N ALA A 124 -1.21 -0.15 -11.55
CA ALA A 124 -2.17 0.94 -11.69
C ALA A 124 -1.73 1.95 -12.76
N GLY A 125 -0.45 2.32 -12.75
CA GLY A 125 0.13 3.26 -13.72
C GLY A 125 0.23 2.70 -15.14
N GLY A 126 0.17 1.38 -15.33
CA GLY A 126 0.25 0.74 -16.65
C GLY A 126 1.64 0.77 -17.29
N TRP A 127 2.68 1.12 -16.52
CA TRP A 127 4.04 1.11 -16.99
C TRP A 127 4.53 -0.32 -17.24
N THR A 128 5.18 -0.58 -18.37
CA THR A 128 5.48 -1.95 -18.83
C THR A 128 6.94 -2.37 -18.65
N LEU A 129 7.81 -1.46 -18.25
CA LEU A 129 9.25 -1.72 -18.06
C LEU A 129 9.63 -1.92 -16.60
N ASP A 130 8.65 -2.20 -15.74
CA ASP A 130 8.92 -2.55 -14.35
C ASP A 130 9.71 -3.86 -14.29
N THR A 131 10.89 -3.78 -13.68
CA THR A 131 11.82 -4.90 -13.51
C THR A 131 11.50 -5.76 -12.28
N LEU A 132 10.68 -5.26 -11.36
CA LEU A 132 10.40 -5.91 -10.09
C LEU A 132 9.47 -7.08 -10.29
N ASP A 133 9.87 -8.30 -9.94
CA ASP A 133 9.09 -9.50 -10.21
C ASP A 133 8.17 -9.86 -9.04
N ASP A 134 8.56 -9.65 -7.79
CA ASP A 134 7.80 -10.11 -6.62
C ASP A 134 7.85 -9.16 -5.40
N ILE A 135 7.11 -9.49 -4.35
CA ILE A 135 7.02 -8.66 -3.15
C ILE A 135 8.32 -8.68 -2.33
N LEU A 136 9.01 -9.82 -2.24
CA LEU A 136 10.28 -9.89 -1.52
C LEU A 136 11.30 -8.92 -2.14
N GLU A 137 11.36 -8.84 -3.47
CA GLU A 137 12.21 -7.87 -4.17
C GLU A 137 11.84 -6.43 -3.81
N ALA A 138 10.54 -6.10 -3.75
CA ALA A 138 10.08 -4.78 -3.32
C ALA A 138 10.56 -4.40 -1.92
N PHE A 139 10.50 -5.33 -0.97
CA PHE A 139 10.99 -5.11 0.39
C PHE A 139 12.51 -5.20 0.52
N SER A 140 13.24 -5.57 -0.53
CA SER A 140 14.70 -5.68 -0.51
C SER A 140 15.42 -4.37 -0.85
N PHE A 141 14.71 -3.31 -1.24
CA PHE A 141 15.32 -1.99 -1.47
C PHE A 141 15.81 -1.36 -0.15
N THR A 142 17.10 -1.01 -0.13
CA THR A 142 17.79 -0.46 1.06
C THR A 142 18.67 0.75 0.75
N SER A 143 19.31 0.82 -0.42
CA SER A 143 20.01 2.01 -0.94
C SER A 143 20.39 1.82 -2.42
N PRO A 144 20.29 2.83 -3.30
CA PRO A 144 19.74 4.17 -3.10
C PRO A 144 18.20 4.23 -3.07
N GLY A 145 17.53 3.08 -3.15
CA GLY A 145 16.08 2.98 -2.99
C GLY A 145 15.65 2.82 -1.54
N ALA A 146 14.34 2.82 -1.33
CA ALA A 146 13.74 2.61 -0.02
C ALA A 146 12.61 1.58 -0.06
N SER A 147 12.34 0.96 1.08
CA SER A 147 11.18 0.10 1.33
C SER A 147 10.55 0.45 2.68
N HIS A 148 9.27 0.12 2.85
CA HIS A 148 8.67 0.06 4.17
C HIS A 148 9.38 -1.04 4.97
N HIS A 149 10.17 -0.65 5.96
CA HIS A 149 10.94 -1.62 6.73
C HIS A 149 10.00 -2.39 7.67
N LEU A 150 9.89 -3.70 7.48
CA LEU A 150 8.99 -4.59 8.20
C LEU A 150 9.26 -4.60 9.70
N ASP A 151 10.53 -4.50 10.13
CA ASP A 151 10.84 -4.43 11.56
C ASP A 151 10.40 -3.09 12.18
N ASP A 152 10.43 -2.00 11.41
CA ASP A 152 9.92 -0.69 11.87
C ASP A 152 8.38 -0.76 11.99
N ILE A 153 7.71 -1.39 11.02
CA ILE A 153 6.26 -1.63 11.07
C ILE A 153 5.90 -2.52 12.27
N SER A 154 6.57 -3.65 12.46
CA SER A 154 6.35 -4.55 13.60
C SER A 154 6.50 -3.81 14.93
N THR A 155 7.54 -2.98 15.06
CA THR A 155 7.77 -2.15 16.25
C THR A 155 6.63 -1.13 16.44
N PHE A 156 6.16 -0.53 15.35
CA PHE A 156 5.12 0.48 15.42
C PHE A 156 3.75 -0.09 15.82
N ILE A 157 3.36 -1.24 15.25
CA ILE A 157 2.04 -1.84 15.48
C ILE A 157 1.94 -2.61 16.78
N ASP A 158 3.05 -3.02 17.41
CA ASP A 158 3.02 -3.78 18.66
C ASP A 158 2.22 -3.04 19.75
N GLY A 159 1.21 -3.71 20.31
CA GLY A 159 0.29 -3.16 21.30
C GLY A 159 -0.75 -2.19 20.73
N ARG A 160 -0.81 -1.96 19.40
CA ARG A 160 -1.82 -1.12 18.73
C ARG A 160 -2.84 -1.98 18.00
N TRP A 161 -4.09 -1.54 17.99
CA TRP A 161 -5.17 -2.13 17.17
C TRP A 161 -5.31 -3.65 17.27
N GLY A 162 -4.96 -4.22 18.43
CA GLY A 162 -5.01 -5.67 18.67
C GLY A 162 -3.84 -6.47 18.09
N TYR A 163 -2.84 -5.83 17.48
CA TYR A 163 -1.58 -6.45 17.09
C TYR A 163 -0.67 -6.66 18.30
N THR A 164 0.24 -7.62 18.16
CA THR A 164 1.23 -8.01 19.17
C THR A 164 2.60 -8.14 18.53
N SER A 165 3.65 -8.28 19.34
CA SER A 165 5.01 -8.54 18.87
C SER A 165 5.15 -9.73 17.91
N ASP A 166 4.21 -10.68 17.95
CA ASP A 166 4.24 -11.87 17.08
C ASP A 166 3.43 -11.71 15.79
N SER A 167 2.71 -10.61 15.65
CA SER A 167 1.93 -10.30 14.45
C SER A 167 2.85 -10.08 13.25
N ASN A 168 2.48 -10.65 12.11
CA ASN A 168 3.21 -10.40 10.87
C ASN A 168 2.96 -8.94 10.42
N PRO A 169 4.01 -8.15 10.10
CA PRO A 169 3.85 -6.76 9.71
C PRO A 169 3.12 -6.57 8.37
N CYS A 170 3.18 -7.52 7.44
CA CYS A 170 2.37 -7.50 6.22
C CYS A 170 0.88 -7.60 6.54
N ALA A 171 0.51 -8.28 7.64
CA ALA A 171 -0.86 -8.37 8.11
C ALA A 171 -1.37 -7.06 8.76
N ALA A 172 -0.53 -6.03 8.91
CA ALA A 172 -1.01 -4.69 9.24
C ALA A 172 -1.70 -4.00 8.05
N CYS A 173 -1.30 -4.36 6.83
CA CYS A 173 -1.76 -3.72 5.61
C CYS A 173 -2.72 -4.58 4.80
N HIS A 174 -2.72 -5.89 5.06
CA HIS A 174 -3.50 -6.88 4.34
C HIS A 174 -4.19 -7.81 5.32
N ASN A 175 -5.46 -8.15 5.08
CA ASN A 175 -6.07 -9.31 5.72
C ASN A 175 -5.80 -10.55 4.86
N PRO A 176 -4.94 -11.51 5.28
CA PRO A 176 -4.66 -12.69 4.47
C PRO A 176 -5.89 -13.58 4.22
N HIS A 177 -6.94 -13.45 5.03
CA HIS A 177 -8.19 -14.17 4.87
C HIS A 177 -9.22 -13.46 3.99
N SER A 178 -8.98 -12.23 3.55
CA SER A 178 -9.98 -11.51 2.74
C SER A 178 -9.35 -10.83 1.52
N ALA A 179 -8.06 -10.51 1.56
CA ALA A 179 -7.35 -9.76 0.53
C ALA A 179 -7.57 -10.37 -0.85
N GLN A 180 -7.98 -9.52 -1.79
CA GLN A 180 -8.21 -9.91 -3.16
C GLN A 180 -6.97 -9.62 -4.01
N GLY A 181 -6.80 -10.41 -5.08
CA GLY A 181 -5.78 -10.13 -6.07
C GLY A 181 -6.15 -8.87 -6.82
N ASP A 182 -5.18 -8.02 -7.14
CA ASP A 182 -5.45 -6.74 -7.78
C ASP A 182 -4.43 -6.47 -8.92
N PRO A 183 -4.63 -7.05 -10.12
CA PRO A 183 -5.88 -7.66 -10.59
C PRO A 183 -6.12 -9.13 -10.17
N PRO A 184 -7.37 -9.57 -9.94
CA PRO A 184 -7.69 -10.97 -9.62
C PRO A 184 -7.31 -11.89 -10.77
N ASN A 185 -6.69 -13.04 -10.44
CA ASN A 185 -6.29 -14.07 -11.40
C ASN A 185 -5.38 -13.56 -12.55
N ALA A 186 -4.67 -12.44 -12.36
CA ALA A 186 -3.80 -11.88 -13.38
C ALA A 186 -2.55 -11.21 -12.79
N PRO A 187 -1.71 -11.93 -12.02
CA PRO A 187 -0.58 -11.35 -11.27
C PRO A 187 0.40 -10.54 -12.14
N ASN A 188 0.57 -10.91 -13.42
CA ASN A 188 1.43 -10.20 -14.37
C ASN A 188 0.66 -9.26 -15.33
N SER A 189 -0.42 -8.66 -14.87
CA SER A 189 -1.21 -7.74 -15.67
C SER A 189 -1.48 -6.45 -14.92
N ALA A 190 -1.53 -5.36 -15.66
CA ALA A 190 -2.03 -4.12 -15.13
C ALA A 190 -3.55 -4.19 -14.98
N LYS A 191 -4.09 -3.43 -14.02
CA LYS A 191 -5.52 -3.40 -13.69
C LYS A 191 -6.32 -2.93 -14.90
N SER A 192 -7.55 -3.44 -14.99
CA SER A 192 -8.58 -3.00 -15.92
C SER A 192 -9.90 -2.75 -15.18
N ILE A 193 -10.85 -2.13 -15.88
CA ILE A 193 -12.17 -1.79 -15.31
C ILE A 193 -12.90 -2.99 -14.69
N SER A 194 -12.67 -4.19 -15.21
CA SER A 194 -13.33 -5.44 -14.80
C SER A 194 -12.44 -6.35 -13.96
N THR A 195 -11.21 -5.93 -13.65
CA THR A 195 -10.23 -6.77 -12.96
C THR A 195 -9.62 -6.04 -11.77
N ARG A 196 -10.33 -5.09 -11.15
CA ARG A 196 -9.87 -4.51 -9.88
C ARG A 196 -10.21 -5.46 -8.74
N GLY A 197 -9.26 -5.63 -7.84
CA GLY A 197 -9.51 -6.22 -6.53
C GLY A 197 -9.18 -5.23 -5.42
N TRP A 198 -9.44 -5.64 -4.19
CA TRP A 198 -9.20 -4.87 -2.99
C TRP A 198 -8.15 -5.59 -2.14
N PRO A 199 -6.87 -5.17 -2.22
CA PRO A 199 -5.79 -5.92 -1.58
C PRO A 199 -5.56 -5.50 -0.13
N VAL A 200 -5.99 -4.30 0.26
CA VAL A 200 -5.64 -3.70 1.56
C VAL A 200 -6.77 -3.79 2.57
N SER A 201 -6.39 -3.77 3.85
CA SER A 201 -7.28 -3.56 4.99
C SER A 201 -6.64 -2.51 5.90
N ARG A 202 -7.46 -1.78 6.65
CA ARG A 202 -6.96 -0.74 7.56
C ARG A 202 -6.41 -1.36 8.84
N PRO A 203 -5.16 -1.06 9.26
CA PRO A 203 -4.63 -1.59 10.51
C PRO A 203 -5.45 -1.13 11.71
N SER A 204 -6.02 0.09 11.68
CA SER A 204 -6.82 0.58 12.79
C SER A 204 -8.16 -0.15 12.98
N LEU A 205 -8.60 -0.89 11.96
CA LEU A 205 -9.84 -1.67 11.95
C LEU A 205 -9.58 -3.15 12.15
N HIS A 206 -8.35 -3.55 12.50
CA HIS A 206 -8.02 -4.93 12.79
C HIS A 206 -8.88 -5.47 13.94
N SER A 207 -9.36 -6.70 13.74
CA SER A 207 -10.17 -7.44 14.68
C SER A 207 -9.67 -8.88 14.73
N ARG A 208 -9.88 -9.54 15.88
CA ARG A 208 -9.63 -10.99 16.01
C ARG A 208 -10.67 -11.83 15.28
N ASP A 209 -11.78 -11.23 14.91
CA ASP A 209 -12.76 -11.83 14.01
C ASP A 209 -12.33 -11.54 12.56
N ASN A 210 -11.82 -12.58 11.90
CA ASN A 210 -11.28 -12.50 10.54
C ASN A 210 -12.32 -12.09 9.50
N ASP A 211 -13.61 -12.27 9.78
CA ASP A 211 -14.70 -11.85 8.91
C ASP A 211 -15.18 -10.42 9.20
N ALA A 212 -14.89 -9.90 10.40
CA ALA A 212 -15.13 -8.49 10.74
C ALA A 212 -13.96 -7.58 10.34
N TRP A 213 -12.76 -8.14 10.16
CA TRP A 213 -11.60 -7.42 9.66
C TRP A 213 -11.70 -7.25 8.13
N GLY A 214 -12.61 -6.37 7.70
CA GLY A 214 -12.93 -6.16 6.29
C GLY A 214 -11.78 -5.64 5.43
N LEU A 215 -12.00 -5.68 4.13
CA LEU A 215 -11.16 -5.00 3.15
C LEU A 215 -11.39 -3.49 3.25
N TRP A 216 -10.52 -2.74 2.57
CA TRP A 216 -10.66 -1.30 2.48
C TRP A 216 -10.66 -0.88 1.02
N GLY A 217 -11.66 -0.09 0.67
CA GLY A 217 -11.95 0.29 -0.68
C GLY A 217 -12.84 -0.71 -1.39
N ASP A 218 -13.50 -1.65 -0.74
CA ASP A 218 -14.53 -2.49 -1.36
C ASP A 218 -15.93 -1.92 -1.13
N ASP A 219 -16.17 -1.24 -0.01
CA ASP A 219 -17.49 -0.73 0.38
C ASP A 219 -17.75 0.74 0.00
N LEU A 220 -19.01 1.17 0.10
CA LEU A 220 -19.41 2.58 -0.07
C LEU A 220 -18.76 3.45 1.02
N GLY A 221 -18.19 4.59 0.63
CA GLY A 221 -17.52 5.50 1.58
C GLY A 221 -16.01 5.30 1.67
N GLU A 222 -15.45 4.33 0.94
CA GLU A 222 -14.04 3.95 1.02
C GLU A 222 -13.26 4.25 -0.27
N ARG A 223 -13.84 5.04 -1.19
CA ARG A 223 -13.16 5.49 -2.41
C ARG A 223 -12.52 6.87 -2.22
N MET A 224 -11.52 7.20 -3.04
CA MET A 224 -10.96 8.55 -3.02
C MET A 224 -12.02 9.62 -3.28
N SER A 225 -13.03 9.35 -4.11
CA SER A 225 -14.17 10.26 -4.32
C SER A 225 -14.96 10.53 -3.03
N ASP A 226 -15.07 9.54 -2.15
CA ASP A 226 -15.74 9.69 -0.85
C ASP A 226 -14.85 10.48 0.12
N TYR A 227 -13.54 10.21 0.11
CA TYR A 227 -12.57 10.90 0.97
C TYR A 227 -12.51 12.41 0.72
N VAL A 228 -12.44 12.81 -0.55
CA VAL A 228 -12.28 14.23 -0.91
C VAL A 228 -13.53 15.04 -0.59
N GLY A 229 -14.71 14.43 -0.62
CA GLY A 229 -15.97 15.07 -0.27
C GLY A 229 -16.26 16.30 -1.14
N GLY A 230 -16.25 17.49 -0.53
CA GLY A 230 -16.48 18.76 -1.25
C GLY A 230 -15.28 19.28 -2.04
N LEU A 231 -14.14 18.58 -1.99
CA LEU A 231 -12.93 18.86 -2.77
C LEU A 231 -12.91 18.01 -4.05
N LEU A 232 -11.84 18.12 -4.82
CA LEU A 232 -11.66 17.39 -6.07
C LEU A 232 -10.50 16.41 -5.96
N TYR A 233 -10.74 15.17 -6.37
CA TYR A 233 -9.66 14.27 -6.78
C TYR A 233 -9.57 14.31 -8.31
N GLN A 234 -8.34 14.20 -8.83
CA GLN A 234 -8.07 14.03 -10.25
C GLN A 234 -7.03 12.93 -10.40
N ALA A 235 -7.48 11.80 -10.96
CA ALA A 235 -6.59 10.69 -11.27
C ALA A 235 -5.48 11.13 -12.24
N PRO A 236 -4.22 10.74 -11.98
CA PRO A 236 -3.13 10.92 -12.94
C PRO A 236 -3.41 10.17 -14.24
N TYR A 237 -2.78 10.63 -15.33
CA TYR A 237 -2.76 9.84 -16.56
C TYR A 237 -2.07 8.50 -16.34
N ARG A 238 -2.60 7.48 -17.02
CA ARG A 238 -1.92 6.20 -17.15
C ARG A 238 -0.72 6.33 -18.11
N TYR A 239 0.32 5.55 -17.90
CA TYR A 239 1.54 5.54 -18.70
C TYR A 239 1.25 5.54 -20.21
N GLY A 240 1.85 6.50 -20.92
CA GLY A 240 1.71 6.63 -22.37
C GLY A 240 0.35 7.16 -22.84
N SER A 241 -0.47 7.67 -21.94
CA SER A 241 -1.82 8.17 -22.23
C SER A 241 -1.99 9.64 -21.87
N THR A 242 -2.98 10.26 -22.52
CA THR A 242 -3.53 11.59 -22.17
C THR A 242 -5.06 11.55 -22.13
N THR A 243 -5.67 10.37 -22.25
CA THR A 243 -7.12 10.16 -22.35
C THR A 243 -7.63 9.07 -21.41
N THR A 244 -6.73 8.31 -20.80
CA THR A 244 -7.04 7.27 -19.82
C THR A 244 -6.21 7.46 -18.55
N PHE A 245 -6.78 7.03 -17.44
CA PHE A 245 -6.31 7.41 -16.12
C PHE A 245 -6.04 6.18 -15.23
N GLU A 246 -5.26 6.42 -14.19
CA GLU A 246 -5.10 5.45 -13.12
C GLU A 246 -6.41 5.23 -12.32
N PRO A 247 -6.59 4.08 -11.66
CA PRO A 247 -5.69 2.92 -11.66
C PRO A 247 -5.96 1.91 -12.78
N ASP A 248 -7.07 2.02 -13.50
CA ASP A 248 -7.59 0.92 -14.32
C ASP A 248 -7.57 1.20 -15.83
N GLY A 249 -7.06 2.35 -16.25
CA GLY A 249 -7.01 2.76 -17.66
C GLY A 249 -8.38 3.13 -18.24
N SER A 250 -9.38 3.38 -17.39
CA SER A 250 -10.66 3.94 -17.80
C SER A 250 -10.56 5.46 -17.99
N THR A 251 -11.68 6.09 -18.35
CA THR A 251 -11.85 7.55 -18.42
C THR A 251 -12.27 8.17 -17.09
N THR A 252 -12.38 7.37 -16.02
CA THR A 252 -12.76 7.83 -14.68
C THR A 252 -11.62 8.64 -14.07
N GLN A 253 -11.95 9.81 -13.54
CA GLN A 253 -10.97 10.80 -13.06
C GLN A 253 -11.20 11.20 -11.60
N ASP A 254 -12.39 11.01 -11.08
CA ASP A 254 -12.83 11.50 -9.77
C ASP A 254 -12.45 10.58 -8.60
N GLY A 255 -11.80 9.44 -8.88
CA GLY A 255 -11.34 8.50 -7.86
C GLY A 255 -12.44 7.57 -7.35
N SER A 256 -13.61 7.54 -7.98
CA SER A 256 -14.68 6.57 -7.67
C SER A 256 -14.29 5.11 -7.93
N ASN A 257 -13.21 4.90 -8.69
CA ASN A 257 -12.61 3.60 -8.98
C ASN A 257 -11.29 3.35 -8.22
N LEU A 258 -10.92 4.20 -7.26
CA LEU A 258 -9.68 4.12 -6.49
C LEU A 258 -9.99 4.02 -5.00
N THR A 259 -9.38 3.06 -4.32
CA THR A 259 -9.40 2.96 -2.85
C THR A 259 -8.93 4.27 -2.21
N ASP A 260 -9.57 4.66 -1.11
CA ASP A 260 -9.09 5.74 -0.25
C ASP A 260 -7.76 5.36 0.43
N PHE A 261 -6.66 5.46 -0.30
CA PHE A 261 -5.33 5.18 0.24
C PHE A 261 -4.89 6.23 1.27
N VAL A 262 -5.54 7.40 1.32
CA VAL A 262 -5.23 8.40 2.34
C VAL A 262 -5.67 7.92 3.72
N SER A 263 -6.91 7.49 3.88
CA SER A 263 -7.37 6.95 5.17
C SER A 263 -6.58 5.71 5.58
N PHE A 264 -6.21 4.86 4.61
CA PHE A 264 -5.33 3.71 4.87
C PHE A 264 -3.95 4.13 5.37
N CYS A 265 -3.23 5.00 4.65
CA CYS A 265 -1.88 5.41 5.03
C CYS A 265 -1.86 6.22 6.33
N THR A 266 -2.90 7.03 6.59
CA THR A 266 -2.96 7.93 7.75
C THR A 266 -3.36 7.26 9.06
N ASP A 267 -3.74 5.98 9.04
CA ASP A 267 -3.80 5.17 10.27
C ASP A 267 -2.44 5.18 10.98
N CYS A 268 -1.36 5.03 10.20
CA CYS A 268 0.02 5.09 10.68
C CYS A 268 0.62 6.49 10.54
N HIS A 269 0.61 7.06 9.33
CA HIS A 269 1.27 8.33 9.02
C HIS A 269 0.34 9.52 9.23
N ASN A 270 0.39 10.12 10.42
CA ASN A 270 -0.47 11.26 10.74
C ASN A 270 0.27 12.33 11.54
N ALA A 271 -0.47 13.35 11.97
CA ALA A 271 0.05 14.54 12.65
C ALA A 271 0.56 14.25 14.08
N THR A 272 0.53 13.00 14.54
CA THR A 272 0.83 12.64 15.95
C THR A 272 1.76 11.45 16.09
N ASN A 273 1.69 10.48 15.18
CA ASN A 273 2.47 9.26 15.27
C ASN A 273 3.94 9.54 14.95
N THR A 274 4.82 9.30 15.92
CA THR A 274 6.27 9.32 15.70
C THR A 274 6.73 7.96 15.21
N ILE A 275 7.28 7.91 14.00
CA ILE A 275 7.73 6.67 13.35
C ILE A 275 9.21 6.80 13.02
N TYR A 276 10.03 5.83 13.41
CA TYR A 276 11.42 5.74 12.99
C TYR A 276 11.51 4.98 11.68
N SER A 277 12.34 5.45 10.75
CA SER A 277 12.69 4.74 9.53
C SER A 277 14.16 4.35 9.58
N THR A 278 14.40 3.04 9.62
CA THR A 278 15.71 2.42 9.50
C THR A 278 16.34 2.75 8.14
N THR A 279 15.54 2.68 7.08
CA THR A 279 15.98 2.97 5.70
C THR A 279 16.46 4.41 5.52
N LEU A 280 15.78 5.39 6.12
CA LEU A 280 16.17 6.81 6.04
C LEU A 280 17.07 7.27 7.19
N GLY A 281 17.32 6.41 8.18
CA GLY A 281 18.21 6.68 9.32
C GLY A 281 17.68 7.75 10.28
N GLY A 282 16.35 7.85 10.46
CA GLY A 282 15.77 8.90 11.30
C GLY A 282 14.25 8.80 11.47
N THR A 283 13.72 9.68 12.32
CA THR A 283 12.27 9.83 12.50
C THR A 283 11.66 10.48 11.25
N LEU A 284 10.56 9.89 10.77
CA LEU A 284 9.79 10.42 9.65
C LEU A 284 9.08 11.71 10.04
N GLU A 285 8.94 12.62 9.06
CA GLU A 285 8.14 13.83 9.23
C GLU A 285 6.65 13.47 9.39
N LEU A 286 5.95 14.26 10.19
CA LEU A 286 4.51 14.07 10.46
C LEU A 286 3.68 14.51 9.26
N ILE A 287 2.59 13.79 9.00
CA ILE A 287 1.69 14.09 7.88
C ILE A 287 0.38 14.67 8.41
N ASP A 288 -0.04 15.83 7.90
CA ASP A 288 -1.34 16.40 8.23
C ASP A 288 -2.18 16.59 6.96
N TRP A 289 -2.81 15.50 6.54
CA TRP A 289 -3.61 15.50 5.31
C TRP A 289 -5.01 16.10 5.46
N VAL A 290 -5.45 16.37 6.70
CA VAL A 290 -6.85 16.70 7.00
C VAL A 290 -7.04 18.15 7.39
N THR A 291 -6.04 18.79 8.00
CA THR A 291 -6.16 20.19 8.41
C THR A 291 -6.35 21.09 7.19
N THR A 292 -7.35 21.97 7.31
CA THR A 292 -7.65 23.03 6.34
C THR A 292 -7.25 24.37 6.94
N GLY A 293 -7.05 25.40 6.13
CA GLY A 293 -6.86 26.77 6.65
C GLY A 293 -5.77 27.61 5.97
N GLY A 294 -5.10 27.08 4.95
CA GLY A 294 -4.09 27.81 4.18
C GLY A 294 -2.71 27.76 4.83
N GLU A 295 -2.06 28.91 5.00
CA GLU A 295 -0.65 28.99 5.45
C GLU A 295 -0.43 28.64 6.93
N SER A 296 -1.49 28.33 7.66
CA SER A 296 -1.46 28.09 9.12
C SER A 296 -1.23 26.61 9.51
N GLY A 297 -1.08 25.70 8.55
CA GLY A 297 -0.86 24.27 8.78
C GLY A 297 -1.62 23.38 7.78
N GLY A 298 -1.28 22.08 7.74
CA GLY A 298 -1.85 21.09 6.82
C GLY A 298 -1.14 20.98 5.46
N ASP A 299 -1.22 19.81 4.84
CA ASP A 299 -0.58 19.47 3.56
C ASP A 299 -1.34 20.03 2.35
N LYS A 300 -0.66 20.76 1.46
CA LYS A 300 -1.27 21.34 0.23
C LYS A 300 -1.67 20.33 -0.83
N HIS A 301 -1.09 19.14 -0.80
CA HIS A 301 -1.56 18.01 -1.60
C HIS A 301 -2.69 17.23 -0.88
N GLY A 302 -2.93 17.53 0.39
CA GLY A 302 -4.07 17.05 1.17
C GLY A 302 -5.24 18.03 1.14
N LYS A 303 -6.04 18.07 2.20
CA LYS A 303 -7.23 18.95 2.26
C LYS A 303 -6.91 20.43 2.45
N ASN A 304 -5.64 20.82 2.57
CA ASN A 304 -5.27 22.21 2.74
C ASN A 304 -5.26 22.97 1.42
N TYR A 305 -6.17 23.92 1.27
CA TYR A 305 -6.27 24.74 0.06
C TYR A 305 -4.96 25.50 -0.26
N ALA A 306 -4.57 25.48 -1.53
CA ALA A 306 -3.57 26.40 -2.05
C ALA A 306 -4.03 27.86 -1.86
N THR A 307 -3.13 28.73 -1.40
CA THR A 307 -3.45 30.13 -1.08
C THR A 307 -3.04 31.10 -2.18
N GLY A 308 -2.03 30.75 -2.97
CA GLY A 308 -1.64 31.37 -4.24
C GLY A 308 -2.07 30.53 -5.44
N GLY A 309 -1.84 31.01 -6.65
CA GLY A 309 -1.99 30.18 -7.85
C GLY A 309 -0.92 29.08 -7.90
N ILE A 310 -1.00 28.25 -8.93
CA ILE A 310 -0.07 27.16 -9.13
C ILE A 310 0.08 26.87 -10.62
N ASP A 311 1.32 26.63 -11.04
CA ASP A 311 1.61 26.20 -12.39
C ASP A 311 1.54 24.67 -12.48
N ILE A 312 0.40 24.17 -12.95
CA ILE A 312 0.08 22.74 -13.07
C ILE A 312 -0.09 22.28 -14.51
N LYS A 313 0.15 20.99 -14.73
CA LYS A 313 0.00 20.29 -16.01
C LYS A 313 -1.28 19.46 -16.04
N PRO A 314 -1.81 19.19 -17.24
CA PRO A 314 -2.86 18.20 -17.42
C PRO A 314 -2.51 16.85 -16.76
N PRO A 315 -3.52 16.13 -16.25
CA PRO A 315 -4.95 16.42 -16.37
C PRO A 315 -5.48 17.44 -15.36
N PHE A 316 -4.63 17.94 -14.46
CA PHE A 316 -4.99 18.97 -13.51
C PHE A 316 -5.22 20.31 -14.22
N LEU A 317 -6.31 20.99 -13.88
CA LEU A 317 -6.73 22.21 -14.54
C LEU A 317 -6.45 23.43 -13.65
N PRO A 318 -5.80 24.49 -14.18
CA PRO A 318 -5.54 25.74 -13.46
C PRO A 318 -6.79 26.45 -12.95
N THR A 319 -8.01 26.08 -13.38
CA THR A 319 -9.25 26.63 -12.82
C THR A 319 -9.62 26.03 -11.47
N ASN A 320 -9.07 24.86 -11.14
CA ASN A 320 -9.45 24.05 -9.98
C ASN A 320 -8.32 23.93 -8.94
N TYR A 321 -7.21 24.64 -9.12
CA TYR A 321 -5.97 24.45 -8.37
C TYR A 321 -6.06 24.44 -6.85
N ARG A 322 -7.04 25.12 -6.26
CA ARG A 322 -7.23 25.15 -4.80
C ARG A 322 -7.93 23.92 -4.25
N GLN A 323 -8.49 23.08 -5.10
CA GLN A 323 -9.45 22.04 -4.72
C GLN A 323 -8.87 20.64 -4.78
N TYR A 324 -7.68 20.46 -5.38
CA TYR A 324 -7.12 19.14 -5.60
C TYR A 324 -6.57 18.53 -4.32
N VAL A 325 -7.06 17.33 -4.00
CA VAL A 325 -6.51 16.43 -2.99
C VAL A 325 -5.94 15.24 -3.74
N LEU A 326 -4.71 14.83 -3.41
CA LEU A 326 -4.04 13.68 -4.00
C LEU A 326 -4.21 12.43 -3.14
N SER A 327 -4.09 11.27 -3.78
CA SER A 327 -3.90 9.98 -3.11
C SER A 327 -2.42 9.80 -2.78
N CYS A 328 -2.10 9.09 -1.69
CA CYS A 328 -0.73 8.74 -1.36
C CYS A 328 -0.05 7.93 -2.49
N THR A 329 -0.81 7.09 -3.18
CA THR A 329 -0.31 6.25 -4.29
C THR A 329 -0.11 7.01 -5.60
N ASP A 330 -0.48 8.29 -5.68
CA ASP A 330 -0.18 9.11 -6.85
C ASP A 330 1.33 9.34 -6.99
N CYS A 331 2.06 9.33 -5.86
CA CYS A 331 3.50 9.57 -5.81
C CYS A 331 4.30 8.40 -5.23
N HIS A 332 3.72 7.58 -4.35
CA HIS A 332 4.45 6.57 -3.59
C HIS A 332 4.12 5.14 -4.01
N GLU A 333 5.16 4.30 -4.06
CA GLU A 333 5.04 2.85 -4.12
C GLU A 333 4.70 2.31 -2.72
N PRO A 334 3.70 1.43 -2.56
CA PRO A 334 3.24 0.98 -1.25
C PRO A 334 4.21 0.02 -0.54
N HIS A 335 5.11 -0.67 -1.27
CA HIS A 335 6.04 -1.64 -0.67
C HIS A 335 7.49 -1.13 -0.69
N GLY A 336 8.00 -0.83 -1.87
CA GLY A 336 9.35 -0.33 -2.06
C GLY A 336 9.59 0.25 -3.44
N SER A 337 10.61 1.08 -3.55
CA SER A 337 11.01 1.77 -4.76
C SER A 337 12.53 1.89 -4.85
N PRO A 338 13.11 1.90 -6.07
CA PRO A 338 14.51 2.28 -6.27
C PRO A 338 14.80 3.77 -6.01
N ASN A 339 13.79 4.59 -5.70
CA ASN A 339 13.93 5.98 -5.27
C ASN A 339 13.78 6.12 -3.74
N ASP A 340 14.36 7.18 -3.17
CA ASP A 340 14.11 7.58 -1.78
C ASP A 340 12.61 7.86 -1.56
N TYR A 341 12.18 7.81 -0.29
CA TYR A 341 10.80 8.10 0.13
C TYR A 341 9.73 7.30 -0.61
N LEU A 342 10.10 6.11 -1.12
CA LEU A 342 9.20 5.24 -1.87
C LEU A 342 8.65 5.88 -3.15
N ILE A 343 9.31 6.89 -3.71
CA ILE A 343 8.75 7.61 -4.87
C ILE A 343 8.67 6.70 -6.10
N ARG A 344 7.51 6.68 -6.76
CA ARG A 344 7.26 5.92 -7.99
C ARG A 344 8.25 6.25 -9.11
N ARG A 345 8.47 5.29 -10.02
CA ARG A 345 9.30 5.52 -11.23
C ARG A 345 8.50 6.12 -12.39
N GLU A 346 7.18 5.96 -12.37
CA GLU A 346 6.26 6.52 -13.35
C GLU A 346 5.13 7.21 -12.59
N VAL A 347 4.84 8.44 -12.99
CA VAL A 347 3.77 9.28 -12.42
C VAL A 347 3.19 10.11 -13.54
N ASN A 348 1.85 10.19 -13.60
CA ASN A 348 1.11 11.03 -14.53
C ASN A 348 1.50 10.82 -16.01
N GLY A 349 1.53 9.57 -16.44
CA GLY A 349 1.63 9.19 -17.85
C GLY A 349 3.06 9.05 -18.37
N SER A 350 4.09 9.29 -17.54
CA SER A 350 5.48 9.21 -17.98
C SER A 350 6.46 8.81 -16.87
N VAL A 351 7.58 8.22 -17.29
CA VAL A 351 8.68 7.82 -16.40
C VAL A 351 9.43 9.07 -15.93
N LEU A 352 9.83 9.08 -14.66
CA LEU A 352 10.66 10.14 -14.11
C LEU A 352 11.98 10.26 -14.89
N ALA A 353 12.42 11.49 -15.17
CA ALA A 353 13.63 11.73 -15.95
C ALA A 353 14.95 11.39 -15.21
N GLY A 354 14.86 10.99 -13.95
CA GLY A 354 15.99 10.59 -13.11
C GLY A 354 15.52 9.95 -11.81
N THR A 355 16.49 9.53 -10.99
CA THR A 355 16.24 8.98 -9.65
C THR A 355 15.87 10.10 -8.69
N VAL A 356 14.83 9.88 -7.90
CA VAL A 356 14.49 10.76 -6.77
C VAL A 356 15.29 10.30 -5.56
N GLY A 357 16.18 11.16 -5.09
CA GLY A 357 17.03 10.89 -3.95
C GLY A 357 17.30 12.15 -3.14
N SER A 358 18.31 12.09 -2.29
CA SER A 358 18.74 13.25 -1.53
C SER A 358 19.43 14.35 -2.37
N GLY A 359 19.63 14.26 -3.69
CA GLY A 359 20.29 15.31 -4.46
C GLY A 359 19.53 16.65 -4.48
N THR A 360 20.21 17.73 -4.85
CA THR A 360 19.65 19.10 -4.80
C THR A 360 18.42 19.32 -5.69
N LYS A 361 18.24 18.52 -6.74
CA LYS A 361 17.17 18.71 -7.74
C LYS A 361 16.38 17.44 -8.02
N ASP A 362 16.66 16.37 -7.29
CA ASP A 362 16.19 15.04 -7.64
C ASP A 362 14.67 14.94 -7.48
N PHE A 363 14.13 15.54 -6.41
CA PHE A 363 12.68 15.70 -6.23
C PHE A 363 11.98 16.41 -7.38
N GLY A 364 12.67 17.32 -8.06
CA GLY A 364 12.11 17.99 -9.22
C GLY A 364 11.83 17.05 -10.39
N TYR A 365 12.40 15.84 -10.43
CA TYR A 365 11.98 14.81 -11.38
C TYR A 365 10.53 14.35 -11.14
N LEU A 366 10.11 14.20 -9.88
CA LEU A 366 8.73 13.91 -9.51
C LEU A 366 7.83 15.12 -9.74
N CYS A 367 8.22 16.29 -9.23
CA CYS A 367 7.35 17.47 -9.26
C CYS A 367 6.98 17.88 -10.70
N ARG A 368 7.90 17.68 -11.66
CA ARG A 368 7.66 17.96 -13.09
C ARG A 368 6.56 17.12 -13.73
N GLN A 369 6.11 16.05 -13.09
CA GLN A 369 5.05 15.21 -13.63
C GLN A 369 3.69 15.93 -13.54
N CYS A 370 3.50 16.78 -12.54
CA CYS A 370 2.25 17.51 -12.33
C CYS A 370 2.42 19.03 -12.37
N HIS A 371 3.63 19.56 -12.17
CA HIS A 371 3.92 21.00 -12.20
C HIS A 371 4.71 21.41 -13.43
N VAL A 372 4.51 22.67 -13.84
CA VAL A 372 5.34 23.31 -14.85
C VAL A 372 6.66 23.74 -14.22
N ASP A 373 7.75 23.49 -14.91
CA ASP A 373 9.07 23.98 -14.56
C ASP A 373 9.53 25.03 -15.56
N ASP A 374 10.78 25.47 -15.40
CA ASP A 374 11.38 26.50 -16.23
C ASP A 374 11.64 26.09 -17.69
N THR A 375 11.27 24.88 -18.12
CA THR A 375 11.40 24.46 -19.52
C THR A 375 10.70 25.45 -20.45
N ASN A 376 9.49 25.91 -20.07
CA ASN A 376 8.71 26.84 -20.89
C ASN A 376 9.19 28.29 -20.78
N TYR A 377 9.91 28.64 -19.72
CA TYR A 377 10.34 30.01 -19.44
C TYR A 377 11.75 30.30 -19.95
N SER A 378 12.72 29.44 -19.60
CA SER A 378 14.15 29.63 -19.92
C SER A 378 14.74 28.49 -20.75
N GLY A 379 13.95 27.49 -21.12
CA GLY A 379 14.42 26.28 -21.80
C GLY A 379 15.23 25.34 -20.89
N ARG A 380 15.28 25.62 -19.59
CA ARG A 380 16.06 24.86 -18.61
C ARG A 380 15.17 23.95 -17.79
N PRO A 381 15.11 22.64 -18.09
CA PRO A 381 14.32 21.72 -17.29
C PRO A 381 14.88 21.61 -15.87
N ASN A 382 13.99 21.38 -14.91
CA ASN A 382 14.31 21.14 -13.50
C ASN A 382 15.14 22.29 -12.86
N PHE A 383 14.84 23.54 -13.23
CA PHE A 383 15.53 24.72 -12.70
C PHE A 383 14.71 25.50 -11.64
N TRP A 384 13.38 25.51 -11.76
CA TRP A 384 12.41 26.02 -10.78
C TRP A 384 12.57 27.48 -10.35
N GLU A 385 13.32 28.30 -11.07
CA GLU A 385 13.44 29.73 -10.80
C GLU A 385 12.12 30.44 -11.09
N TYR A 386 11.44 30.08 -12.19
CA TYR A 386 10.24 30.78 -12.62
C TYR A 386 9.15 30.74 -11.54
N VAL A 387 8.78 29.53 -11.11
CA VAL A 387 7.71 29.32 -10.12
C VAL A 387 8.06 29.83 -8.71
N HIS A 388 9.35 29.94 -8.36
CA HIS A 388 9.75 30.41 -7.03
C HIS A 388 10.00 31.93 -6.96
N HIS A 389 10.30 32.59 -8.10
CA HIS A 389 10.77 33.98 -8.11
C HIS A 389 10.09 34.91 -9.12
N ILE A 390 9.37 34.37 -10.12
CA ILE A 390 8.95 35.15 -11.29
C ILE A 390 7.45 35.02 -11.55
N SER A 391 6.84 33.86 -11.26
CA SER A 391 5.40 33.65 -11.44
C SER A 391 4.60 34.75 -10.72
N PRO A 392 3.39 35.10 -11.19
CA PRO A 392 2.59 36.16 -10.58
C PRO A 392 2.32 35.98 -9.07
N ASP A 393 2.39 34.76 -8.57
CA ASP A 393 2.15 34.34 -7.19
C ASP A 393 3.39 33.82 -6.47
N HIS A 394 4.58 34.07 -7.03
CA HIS A 394 5.82 33.48 -6.56
C HIS A 394 6.03 33.67 -5.04
N PRO A 395 6.43 32.61 -4.32
CA PRO A 395 6.57 32.66 -2.88
C PRO A 395 7.75 33.50 -2.39
N TYR A 396 8.78 33.72 -3.21
CA TYR A 396 10.05 34.32 -2.78
C TYR A 396 10.51 35.49 -3.63
N THR A 397 10.63 36.67 -3.04
CA THR A 397 11.16 37.84 -3.75
C THR A 397 12.67 37.68 -4.05
N PRO A 398 13.15 38.01 -5.27
CA PRO A 398 14.55 37.81 -5.69
C PRO A 398 15.60 38.63 -4.92
N ASN A 399 15.22 39.50 -4.00
CA ASN A 399 16.13 40.43 -3.32
C ASN A 399 16.80 39.85 -2.06
N ARG A 400 16.55 38.57 -1.71
CA ARG A 400 17.10 37.89 -0.53
C ARG A 400 17.73 36.51 -0.85
N CYS A 401 18.40 36.37 -1.99
CA CYS A 401 18.96 35.08 -2.45
C CYS A 401 19.83 34.38 -1.40
N ARG A 402 20.69 35.11 -0.68
CA ARG A 402 21.61 34.51 0.31
C ARG A 402 20.91 33.81 1.48
N SER A 403 19.68 34.20 1.81
CA SER A 403 18.90 33.60 2.90
C SER A 403 18.40 32.19 2.60
N CYS A 404 18.37 31.82 1.32
CA CYS A 404 17.89 30.52 0.86
C CYS A 404 19.01 29.73 0.16
N HIS A 405 19.82 30.39 -0.66
CA HIS A 405 20.86 29.75 -1.49
C HIS A 405 22.28 29.80 -0.87
N GLY A 406 22.45 30.44 0.28
CA GLY A 406 23.76 30.65 0.90
C GLY A 406 24.65 31.64 0.13
N SER A 407 25.96 31.60 0.38
CA SER A 407 26.95 32.45 -0.30
C SER A 407 27.67 31.70 -1.43
N GLY A 408 27.36 32.01 -2.69
CA GLY A 408 28.11 31.52 -3.85
C GLY A 408 27.27 31.42 -5.13
N GLY A 409 27.93 31.43 -6.28
CA GLY A 409 27.31 31.23 -7.61
C GLY A 409 26.72 32.49 -8.26
N ASN A 410 26.81 32.56 -9.59
CA ASN A 410 25.98 33.44 -10.43
C ASN A 410 25.52 32.65 -11.67
N PRO A 411 24.29 32.11 -11.69
CA PRO A 411 23.25 32.24 -10.67
C PRO A 411 23.55 31.43 -9.38
N PRO A 412 22.88 31.74 -8.26
CA PRO A 412 23.00 30.97 -7.01
C PRO A 412 22.72 29.46 -7.21
N PRO A 413 23.35 28.57 -6.44
CA PRO A 413 23.14 27.14 -6.56
C PRO A 413 21.69 26.75 -6.16
N PRO A 414 21.14 25.67 -6.75
CA PRO A 414 19.81 25.18 -6.40
C PRO A 414 19.75 24.67 -4.96
N ILE A 415 18.57 24.79 -4.34
CA ILE A 415 18.28 24.30 -2.99
C ILE A 415 17.66 22.91 -3.09
N ARG A 416 18.05 22.00 -2.21
CA ARG A 416 17.38 20.71 -2.03
C ARG A 416 15.88 20.92 -1.81
N CYS A 417 15.06 20.38 -2.71
CA CYS A 417 13.60 20.53 -2.64
C CYS A 417 13.06 20.04 -1.29
N SER A 418 13.55 18.91 -0.78
CA SER A 418 13.10 18.29 0.47
C SER A 418 13.35 19.11 1.74
N LEU A 419 14.15 20.18 1.68
CA LEU A 419 14.30 21.12 2.81
C LEU A 419 13.09 22.02 3.00
N CYS A 420 12.26 22.16 1.97
CA CYS A 420 11.07 23.03 1.97
C CYS A 420 9.81 22.26 1.59
N HIS A 421 9.90 21.26 0.71
CA HIS A 421 8.77 20.49 0.20
C HIS A 421 8.75 19.11 0.86
N TYR A 422 8.10 19.04 2.02
CA TYR A 422 7.85 17.80 2.77
C TYR A 422 6.49 17.90 3.49
N HIS A 423 5.97 16.77 3.96
CA HIS A 423 4.70 16.72 4.67
C HIS A 423 4.77 17.46 6.01
N GLY A 424 3.72 18.17 6.38
CA GLY A 424 3.72 18.98 7.61
C GLY A 424 4.63 20.22 7.59
N SER A 425 5.24 20.54 6.44
CA SER A 425 6.03 21.77 6.28
C SER A 425 5.16 23.02 6.51
N SER A 426 5.56 23.85 7.49
CA SER A 426 4.84 25.06 7.91
C SER A 426 5.78 26.24 8.17
N ALA A 427 6.92 26.26 7.50
CA ALA A 427 8.05 27.09 7.88
C ALA A 427 7.65 28.59 7.93
N ALA A 428 7.65 29.15 9.14
CA ALA A 428 7.56 30.60 9.32
C ALA A 428 8.69 31.26 8.51
N ASN A 429 8.31 32.06 7.51
CA ASN A 429 9.16 32.76 6.53
C ASN A 429 9.61 31.96 5.29
N ARG A 430 9.13 30.71 5.09
CA ARG A 430 9.24 30.01 3.80
C ARG A 430 7.89 29.43 3.45
N ARG A 431 7.23 29.97 2.42
CA ARG A 431 6.00 29.38 1.92
C ARG A 431 6.33 28.00 1.37
N THR A 432 5.86 26.98 2.06
CA THR A 432 5.97 25.60 1.65
C THR A 432 4.62 25.24 1.04
N PHE A 433 4.63 25.25 -0.30
CA PHE A 433 3.51 25.10 -1.24
C PHE A 433 2.54 26.29 -1.33
#